data_AF-A0A946P317-F1
#
_entry.id   AF-A0A946P317-F1
#
_cell.length_a   1.000
_cell.length_b   1.000
_cell.length_c   1.000
_cell.angle_alpha   90.00
_cell.angle_beta   90.00
_cell.angle_gamma   90.00
#
_symmetry.space_group_name_H-M   'P 1'
#
loop_
_entity.id
_entity.type
_entity.pdbx_description
1 polymer ?
#
loop_
_entity_poly.entity_id
_entity_poly.type
_entity_poly.pdbx_seq_one_letter_code
_entity_poly.pdbx_strand_id
1 'polypeptide(L)'
;FASIFFQEPKSMMDNIIQRHEEEKMAVIIMELIGQQNEQRFYPTFSGVAQSYNYYPVSYMKREEGIAFVALGLGRTIVDGGKSLRFSPKYPNILPQYYSIRSTTQNSQHEFFALDLNNGESPLTGGESENLKSYLLNDAESDGVLKHLASVVSSNDNVIRDSLKYDGTRVLTFASILKFKRIPLAEIINRLLDLGTIALGCPVEIEFAVNLSDNKDIPDEFCLLQIKPMVIGGMQTTDLLTEESPEDILCKSDLVLGDGINQQIQHIIYVDPDSFDRSKTREIAEEIEVLNKKLGKDNPYMLIGPGRWGSSDPWLGVPVNWRQIANAKVIVEVGMDKLNPDPSFGSHFFQNVTSLQIGYFTISKRDHEKNVDWNWLANFTEKEQTTHLRLLELKHPLFVRIDGSKGEGLILKPKPPKQEQMDEELSSGI
;
A
#
# COMPACT_ATOMS: atom_id res chain seq x y z
N PHE A 1 -14.65 20.56 -5.03
CA PHE A 1 -13.91 21.61 -5.77
C PHE A 1 -12.73 22.17 -4.99
N ALA A 2 -12.90 22.68 -3.77
CA ALA A 2 -11.77 23.27 -3.02
C ALA A 2 -10.58 22.30 -2.80
N SER A 3 -10.84 20.99 -2.74
CA SER A 3 -9.83 19.97 -2.48
C SER A 3 -8.68 19.92 -3.48
N ILE A 4 -8.91 20.22 -4.77
CA ILE A 4 -7.84 20.23 -5.80
C ILE A 4 -6.79 21.31 -5.53
N PHE A 5 -7.13 22.31 -4.72
CA PHE A 5 -6.23 23.42 -4.38
C PHE A 5 -5.50 23.22 -3.04
N PHE A 6 -5.78 22.12 -2.32
CA PHE A 6 -4.99 21.75 -1.15
C PHE A 6 -3.55 21.40 -1.55
N GLN A 7 -2.64 21.52 -0.59
CA GLN A 7 -1.21 21.33 -0.86
C GLN A 7 -0.89 19.91 -1.33
N GLU A 8 -1.59 18.89 -0.81
CA GLU A 8 -1.29 17.51 -1.13
C GLU A 8 -1.61 17.15 -2.60
N PRO A 9 -2.81 17.44 -3.16
CA PRO A 9 -3.06 17.26 -4.60
C PRO A 9 -2.18 18.14 -5.49
N LYS A 10 -1.85 19.36 -5.05
CA LYS A 10 -0.91 20.23 -5.78
C LYS A 10 0.47 19.57 -5.92
N SER A 11 1.01 19.02 -4.83
CA SER A 11 2.28 18.30 -4.85
C SER A 11 2.25 17.02 -5.71
N MET A 12 1.08 16.41 -5.91
CA MET A 12 0.93 15.27 -6.84
C MET A 12 0.90 15.73 -8.30
N MET A 13 0.12 16.77 -8.62
CA MET A 13 0.01 17.34 -9.97
C MET A 13 1.29 17.99 -10.47
N ASP A 14 2.10 18.50 -9.55
CA ASP A 14 3.43 19.05 -9.83
C ASP A 14 4.39 18.05 -10.51
N ASN A 15 4.13 16.75 -10.38
CA ASN A 15 4.88 15.67 -11.00
C ASN A 15 4.30 15.22 -12.36
N ILE A 16 3.20 15.82 -12.81
CA ILE A 16 2.47 15.49 -14.04
C ILE A 16 2.61 16.67 -15.01
N ILE A 17 2.70 16.40 -16.31
CA ILE A 17 2.92 17.42 -17.35
C ILE A 17 1.70 18.37 -17.52
N GLN A 18 0.54 18.01 -16.99
CA GLN A 18 -0.71 18.78 -17.12
C GLN A 18 -0.72 20.04 -16.26
N ARG A 19 -1.21 21.14 -16.84
CA ARG A 19 -1.35 22.43 -16.16
C ARG A 19 -2.56 22.41 -15.23
N HIS A 20 -2.42 22.96 -14.02
CA HIS A 20 -3.52 23.08 -13.05
C HIS A 20 -4.78 23.77 -13.61
N GLU A 21 -4.62 24.67 -14.59
CA GLU A 21 -5.70 25.43 -15.21
C GLU A 21 -6.59 24.57 -16.14
N GLU A 22 -6.11 23.41 -16.57
CA GLU A 22 -6.82 22.50 -17.47
C GLU A 22 -7.57 21.39 -16.72
N GLU A 23 -7.33 21.26 -15.42
CA GLU A 23 -7.94 20.24 -14.57
C GLU A 23 -9.44 20.49 -14.33
N LYS A 24 -10.24 19.45 -14.55
CA LYS A 24 -11.69 19.48 -14.39
C LYS A 24 -12.10 18.47 -13.32
N MET A 25 -12.79 18.96 -12.29
CA MET A 25 -13.34 18.09 -11.25
C MET A 25 -14.83 17.84 -11.51
N ALA A 26 -15.22 16.58 -11.51
CA ALA A 26 -16.62 16.17 -11.37
C ALA A 26 -16.88 15.79 -9.91
N VAL A 27 -18.08 16.09 -9.40
CA VAL A 27 -18.53 15.65 -8.08
C VAL A 27 -19.53 14.53 -8.26
N ILE A 28 -19.23 13.37 -7.68
CA ILE A 28 -20.15 12.23 -7.65
C ILE A 28 -20.88 12.28 -6.31
N ILE A 29 -22.21 12.30 -6.36
CA ILE A 29 -23.07 12.15 -5.19
C ILE A 29 -23.61 10.73 -5.23
N MET A 30 -23.29 9.95 -4.21
CA MET A 30 -23.66 8.54 -4.11
C MET A 30 -24.35 8.31 -2.76
N GLU A 31 -25.37 7.46 -2.76
CA GLU A 31 -25.98 6.97 -1.54
C GLU A 31 -24.98 6.11 -0.76
N LEU A 32 -24.89 6.32 0.55
CA LEU A 32 -23.99 5.56 1.40
C LEU A 32 -24.56 4.16 1.63
N ILE A 33 -23.78 3.13 1.33
CA ILE A 33 -24.19 1.75 1.57
C ILE A 33 -23.92 1.36 3.02
N GLY A 34 -24.96 0.91 3.71
CA GLY A 34 -24.84 0.39 5.07
C GLY A 34 -26.18 0.04 5.70
N GLN A 35 -26.13 -0.36 6.96
CA GLN A 35 -27.29 -0.59 7.81
C GLN A 35 -27.19 0.30 9.05
N GLN A 36 -28.34 0.77 9.54
CA GLN A 36 -28.41 1.49 10.79
C GLN A 36 -28.45 0.50 11.96
N ASN A 37 -27.48 0.62 12.87
CA ASN A 37 -27.40 -0.10 14.14
C ASN A 37 -27.32 0.93 15.26
N GLU A 38 -28.41 1.10 16.01
CA GLU A 38 -28.55 2.16 17.01
C GLU A 38 -28.22 3.56 16.44
N GLN A 39 -27.09 4.15 16.86
CA GLN A 39 -26.59 5.46 16.42
C GLN A 39 -25.45 5.35 15.40
N ARG A 40 -25.18 4.16 14.87
CA ARG A 40 -24.09 3.90 13.92
C ARG A 40 -24.66 3.45 12.60
N PHE A 41 -24.17 4.03 11.50
CA PHE A 41 -24.51 3.58 10.15
C PHE A 41 -23.25 3.10 9.43
N TYR A 42 -23.25 1.82 9.05
CA TYR A 42 -22.12 1.19 8.38
C TYR A 42 -22.54 -0.12 7.69
N PRO A 43 -21.86 -0.55 6.62
CA PRO A 43 -22.10 -1.86 6.03
C PRO A 43 -21.54 -2.96 6.91
N THR A 44 -22.05 -4.19 6.77
CA THR A 44 -21.48 -5.33 7.51
C THR A 44 -19.98 -5.41 7.29
N PHE A 45 -19.51 -5.30 6.05
CA PHE A 45 -18.10 -5.10 5.74
C PHE A 45 -17.94 -4.39 4.40
N SER A 46 -16.75 -3.86 4.17
CA SER A 46 -16.33 -3.26 2.91
C SER A 46 -15.05 -3.90 2.42
N GLY A 47 -14.75 -3.71 1.14
CA GLY A 47 -13.56 -4.27 0.55
C GLY A 47 -13.06 -3.55 -0.69
N VAL A 48 -11.79 -3.80 -0.97
CA VAL A 48 -11.11 -3.40 -2.21
C VAL A 48 -10.55 -4.66 -2.83
N ALA A 49 -10.73 -4.85 -4.13
CA ALA A 49 -10.14 -5.96 -4.85
C ALA A 49 -9.44 -5.49 -6.12
N GLN A 50 -8.29 -6.08 -6.41
CA GLN A 50 -7.43 -5.78 -7.53
C GLN A 50 -7.31 -7.02 -8.41
N SER A 51 -7.38 -6.87 -9.74
CA SER A 51 -7.18 -8.00 -10.66
C SER A 51 -5.72 -8.42 -10.78
N TYR A 52 -4.81 -7.59 -10.27
CA TYR A 52 -3.39 -7.90 -10.21
C TYR A 52 -2.84 -7.87 -8.79
N ASN A 53 -2.25 -8.98 -8.39
CA ASN A 53 -1.59 -9.17 -7.11
C ASN A 53 -0.08 -8.99 -7.30
N TYR A 54 0.45 -7.84 -6.88
CA TYR A 54 1.89 -7.59 -6.91
C TYR A 54 2.72 -8.49 -5.98
N TYR A 55 2.06 -9.19 -5.06
CA TYR A 55 2.70 -9.94 -3.98
C TYR A 55 2.08 -11.33 -3.81
N PRO A 56 2.12 -12.16 -4.85
CA PRO A 56 1.62 -13.52 -4.74
C PRO A 56 2.37 -14.26 -3.63
N VAL A 57 1.62 -15.07 -2.89
CA VAL A 57 2.15 -15.90 -1.82
C VAL A 57 1.86 -17.36 -2.16
N SER A 58 2.74 -18.26 -1.73
CA SER A 58 2.64 -19.68 -2.09
C SER A 58 2.67 -19.86 -3.62
N TYR A 59 1.73 -20.60 -4.21
CA TYR A 59 1.64 -20.87 -5.65
C TYR A 59 0.69 -19.92 -6.40
N MET A 60 0.24 -18.83 -5.76
CA MET A 60 -0.59 -17.82 -6.42
C MET A 60 0.20 -17.17 -7.57
N LYS A 61 -0.50 -16.79 -8.63
CA LYS A 61 0.02 -15.95 -9.71
C LYS A 61 -0.41 -14.51 -9.52
N ARG A 62 0.28 -13.59 -10.18
CA ARG A 62 -0.02 -12.17 -10.09
C ARG A 62 -1.38 -11.85 -10.73
N GLU A 63 -1.77 -12.56 -11.78
CA GLU A 63 -3.03 -12.37 -12.50
C GLU A 63 -4.25 -12.99 -11.79
N GLU A 64 -4.06 -13.58 -10.61
CA GLU A 64 -5.13 -14.27 -9.86
C GLU A 64 -5.78 -13.40 -8.78
N GLY A 65 -5.56 -12.09 -8.89
CA GLY A 65 -6.18 -11.05 -8.09
C GLY A 65 -5.91 -11.12 -6.59
N ILE A 66 -6.26 -10.03 -5.91
CA ILE A 66 -6.17 -9.92 -4.46
C ILE A 66 -7.33 -9.09 -3.93
N ALA A 67 -7.87 -9.47 -2.78
CA ALA A 67 -8.94 -8.75 -2.10
C ALA A 67 -8.54 -8.43 -0.65
N PHE A 68 -8.95 -7.25 -0.21
CA PHE A 68 -8.85 -6.74 1.15
C PHE A 68 -10.27 -6.50 1.67
N VAL A 69 -10.58 -7.01 2.86
CA VAL A 69 -11.89 -6.81 3.50
C VAL A 69 -11.75 -6.39 4.95
N ALA A 70 -12.61 -5.47 5.38
CA ALA A 70 -12.63 -4.92 6.72
C ALA A 70 -14.07 -4.73 7.21
N LEU A 71 -14.32 -4.94 8.50
CA LEU A 71 -15.60 -4.59 9.14
C LEU A 71 -15.80 -3.07 9.01
N GLY A 72 -17.05 -2.65 8.76
CA GLY A 72 -17.41 -1.24 8.66
C GLY A 72 -17.08 -0.60 7.33
N LEU A 73 -16.96 0.73 7.34
CA LEU A 73 -16.70 1.55 6.16
C LEU A 73 -15.26 1.36 5.62
N GLY A 74 -15.10 1.55 4.31
CA GLY A 74 -13.87 1.28 3.57
C GLY A 74 -12.65 2.12 4.00
N ARG A 75 -12.87 3.16 4.82
CA ARG A 75 -11.82 4.00 5.41
C ARG A 75 -10.72 3.16 6.08
N THR A 76 -11.09 2.06 6.73
CA THR A 76 -10.11 1.13 7.35
C THR A 76 -9.07 0.64 6.35
N ILE A 77 -9.50 0.30 5.13
CA ILE A 77 -8.61 -0.20 4.08
C ILE A 77 -7.79 0.97 3.52
N VAL A 78 -8.47 2.07 3.15
CA VAL A 78 -7.87 3.28 2.54
C VAL A 78 -6.81 3.94 3.43
N ASP A 79 -6.94 3.88 4.75
CA ASP A 79 -5.93 4.39 5.68
C ASP A 79 -4.81 3.39 5.98
N GLY A 80 -4.82 2.20 5.34
CA GLY A 80 -3.82 1.15 5.59
C GLY A 80 -3.99 0.47 6.95
N GLY A 81 -5.19 0.50 7.51
CA GLY A 81 -5.54 -0.20 8.74
C GLY A 81 -5.48 -1.72 8.59
N LYS A 82 -5.75 -2.43 9.69
CA LYS A 82 -5.75 -3.90 9.68
C LYS A 82 -6.99 -4.43 8.95
N SER A 83 -6.76 -5.16 7.86
CA SER A 83 -7.80 -5.80 7.03
C SER A 83 -7.42 -7.25 6.70
N LEU A 84 -8.41 -8.10 6.43
CA LEU A 84 -8.16 -9.45 5.95
C LEU A 84 -7.80 -9.43 4.46
N ARG A 85 -6.63 -9.99 4.10
CA ARG A 85 -6.18 -10.13 2.72
C ARG A 85 -6.32 -11.58 2.27
N PHE A 86 -6.91 -11.80 1.10
CA PHE A 86 -7.02 -13.12 0.47
C PHE A 86 -7.05 -13.01 -1.05
N SER A 87 -6.62 -14.06 -1.76
CA SER A 87 -6.89 -14.15 -3.20
C SER A 87 -8.29 -14.72 -3.41
N PRO A 88 -9.17 -14.07 -4.20
CA PRO A 88 -10.48 -14.61 -4.53
C PRO A 88 -10.41 -15.97 -5.22
N LYS A 89 -9.31 -16.30 -5.90
CA LYS A 89 -9.08 -17.64 -6.47
C LYS A 89 -8.75 -18.69 -5.41
N TYR A 90 -8.12 -18.29 -4.32
CA TYR A 90 -7.71 -19.15 -3.20
C TYR A 90 -8.11 -18.58 -1.84
N PRO A 91 -9.41 -18.46 -1.54
CA PRO A 91 -9.90 -17.73 -0.36
C PRO A 91 -9.54 -18.38 0.98
N ASN A 92 -9.13 -19.65 0.97
CA ASN A 92 -8.73 -20.39 2.16
C ASN A 92 -7.24 -20.24 2.52
N ILE A 93 -6.42 -19.63 1.65
CA ILE A 93 -5.01 -19.38 1.93
C ILE A 93 -4.91 -18.00 2.57
N LEU A 94 -4.73 -17.99 3.89
CA LEU A 94 -4.64 -16.76 4.70
C LEU A 94 -3.27 -16.68 5.38
N PRO A 95 -2.21 -16.22 4.67
CA PRO A 95 -0.85 -16.22 5.22
C PRO A 95 -0.73 -15.42 6.51
N GLN A 96 -1.47 -14.34 6.66
CA GLN A 96 -1.46 -13.51 7.87
C GLN A 96 -1.97 -14.22 9.14
N TYR A 97 -2.69 -15.34 8.99
CA TYR A 97 -3.30 -16.12 10.08
C TYR A 97 -2.66 -17.51 10.23
N TYR A 98 -1.35 -17.63 9.95
CA TYR A 98 -0.60 -18.88 10.06
C TYR A 98 -0.47 -19.43 11.50
N SER A 99 -0.66 -18.59 12.51
CA SER A 99 -0.61 -18.95 13.93
C SER A 99 -1.56 -18.08 14.75
N ILE A 100 -1.97 -18.55 15.92
CA ILE A 100 -2.88 -17.82 16.84
C ILE A 100 -2.34 -16.43 17.18
N ARG A 101 -1.04 -16.34 17.49
CA ARG A 101 -0.37 -15.06 17.77
C ARG A 101 -0.49 -14.11 16.58
N SER A 102 -0.21 -14.62 15.38
CA SER A 102 -0.32 -13.84 14.14
C SER A 102 -1.77 -13.39 13.88
N THR A 103 -2.74 -14.27 14.11
CA THR A 103 -4.16 -13.95 13.97
C THR A 103 -4.59 -12.81 14.89
N THR A 104 -4.24 -12.88 16.17
CA THR A 104 -4.59 -11.81 17.12
C THR A 104 -3.89 -10.49 16.78
N GLN A 105 -2.63 -10.54 16.33
CA GLN A 105 -1.86 -9.36 15.97
C GLN A 105 -2.37 -8.69 14.69
N ASN A 106 -2.74 -9.47 13.67
CA ASN A 106 -3.13 -8.97 12.36
C ASN A 106 -4.64 -8.77 12.17
N SER A 107 -5.46 -9.25 13.10
CA SER A 107 -6.90 -8.96 13.10
C SER A 107 -7.16 -7.47 13.33
N GLN A 108 -8.17 -6.95 12.64
CA GLN A 108 -8.79 -5.67 12.93
C GLN A 108 -9.31 -5.66 14.37
N HIS A 109 -9.17 -4.51 15.05
CA HIS A 109 -9.67 -4.27 16.43
C HIS A 109 -10.63 -3.08 16.50
N GLU A 110 -10.56 -2.19 15.52
CA GLU A 110 -11.40 -0.99 15.40
C GLU A 110 -11.98 -0.90 13.99
N PHE A 111 -13.12 -0.23 13.83
CA PHE A 111 -13.79 -0.05 12.55
C PHE A 111 -14.40 1.35 12.45
N PHE A 112 -14.53 1.84 11.21
CA PHE A 112 -15.16 3.13 10.96
C PHE A 112 -16.66 2.97 10.67
N ALA A 113 -17.45 3.84 11.29
CA ALA A 113 -18.88 3.99 11.02
C ALA A 113 -19.28 5.46 11.02
N LEU A 114 -20.37 5.77 10.32
CA LEU A 114 -21.00 7.07 10.40
C LEU A 114 -21.75 7.16 11.74
N ASP A 115 -21.39 8.13 12.57
CA ASP A 115 -22.15 8.47 13.77
C ASP A 115 -23.37 9.32 13.37
N LEU A 116 -24.55 8.82 13.71
CA LEU A 116 -25.81 9.49 13.43
C LEU A 116 -26.12 10.60 14.44
N ASN A 117 -25.39 10.70 15.56
CA ASN A 117 -25.52 11.74 16.58
C ASN A 117 -27.00 12.05 16.96
N ASN A 118 -27.86 11.04 17.08
CA ASN A 118 -29.31 11.19 17.32
C ASN A 118 -30.06 12.09 16.32
N GLY A 119 -29.54 12.27 15.10
CA GLY A 119 -30.12 13.15 14.09
C GLY A 119 -29.80 14.64 14.26
N GLU A 120 -28.91 15.01 15.20
CA GLU A 120 -28.34 16.36 15.23
C GLU A 120 -27.39 16.51 14.04
N SER A 121 -27.66 17.50 13.19
CA SER A 121 -26.89 17.73 11.96
C SER A 121 -25.47 18.16 12.30
N PRO A 122 -24.43 17.33 12.03
CA PRO A 122 -23.08 17.65 12.44
C PRO A 122 -22.29 18.29 11.29
N LEU A 123 -23.00 18.96 10.36
CA LEU A 123 -22.42 19.63 9.19
C LEU A 123 -21.44 20.77 9.57
N THR A 124 -21.31 21.09 10.86
CA THR A 124 -20.43 22.14 11.38
C THR A 124 -18.94 21.78 11.39
N GLY A 125 -18.53 20.51 11.49
CA GLY A 125 -17.10 20.13 11.51
C GLY A 125 -16.66 19.05 10.51
N GLY A 126 -17.45 18.82 9.46
CA GLY A 126 -17.03 18.01 8.30
C GLY A 126 -16.88 16.51 8.58
N GLU A 127 -16.06 15.80 7.80
CA GLU A 127 -15.86 14.33 7.93
C GLU A 127 -15.41 13.91 9.34
N SER A 128 -14.58 14.72 10.00
CA SER A 128 -14.03 14.44 11.33
C SER A 128 -15.08 14.38 12.44
N GLU A 129 -16.24 15.01 12.27
CA GLU A 129 -17.31 14.97 13.28
C GLU A 129 -18.28 13.80 13.07
N ASN A 130 -18.32 13.23 11.85
CA ASN A 130 -19.35 12.26 11.43
C ASN A 130 -18.78 10.85 11.28
N LEU A 131 -17.52 10.72 10.89
CA LEU A 131 -16.86 9.42 10.75
C LEU A 131 -16.06 9.13 12.01
N LYS A 132 -16.49 8.14 12.80
CA LYS A 132 -15.83 7.77 14.07
C LYS A 132 -15.29 6.34 14.01
N SER A 133 -14.20 6.12 14.74
CA SER A 133 -13.65 4.78 14.99
C SER A 133 -14.33 4.17 16.22
N TYR A 134 -14.76 2.93 16.09
CA TYR A 134 -15.43 2.12 17.11
C TYR A 134 -14.69 0.80 17.33
N LEU A 135 -14.86 0.16 18.49
CA LEU A 135 -14.21 -1.10 18.83
C LEU A 135 -15.06 -2.30 18.44
N LEU A 136 -14.47 -3.49 18.29
CA LEU A 136 -15.24 -4.70 17.96
C LEU A 136 -16.42 -4.98 18.92
N ASN A 137 -16.32 -4.60 20.19
CA ASN A 137 -17.41 -4.75 21.17
C ASN A 137 -18.67 -3.95 20.78
N ASP A 138 -18.50 -2.81 20.12
CA ASP A 138 -19.62 -2.02 19.59
C ASP A 138 -20.34 -2.82 18.50
N ALA A 139 -19.60 -3.37 17.53
CA ALA A 139 -20.16 -4.22 16.48
C ALA A 139 -20.74 -5.55 17.01
N GLU A 140 -20.25 -6.05 18.14
CA GLU A 140 -20.81 -7.22 18.83
C GLU A 140 -22.17 -6.89 19.44
N SER A 141 -22.31 -5.71 20.04
CA SER A 141 -23.56 -5.19 20.59
C SER A 141 -24.58 -4.91 19.49
N ASP A 142 -24.12 -4.38 18.35
CA ASP A 142 -24.91 -4.17 17.14
C ASP A 142 -25.32 -5.51 16.47
N GLY A 143 -24.80 -6.65 16.94
CA GLY A 143 -25.11 -7.98 16.42
C GLY A 143 -24.46 -8.31 15.07
N VAL A 144 -23.70 -7.38 14.49
CA VAL A 144 -23.03 -7.52 13.19
C VAL A 144 -21.79 -8.41 13.27
N LEU A 145 -21.05 -8.35 14.38
CA LEU A 145 -19.76 -9.03 14.53
C LEU A 145 -19.85 -10.56 14.33
N LYS A 146 -20.98 -11.17 14.69
CA LYS A 146 -21.23 -12.61 14.56
C LYS A 146 -21.09 -13.14 13.13
N HIS A 147 -21.20 -12.26 12.14
CA HIS A 147 -21.03 -12.62 10.74
C HIS A 147 -19.57 -12.70 10.32
N LEU A 148 -18.66 -11.99 10.99
CA LEU A 148 -17.28 -11.82 10.51
C LEU A 148 -16.23 -12.41 11.45
N ALA A 149 -16.55 -12.54 12.73
CA ALA A 149 -15.59 -12.87 13.75
C ALA A 149 -15.59 -14.35 14.16
N SER A 150 -14.41 -14.80 14.56
CA SER A 150 -14.17 -16.00 15.35
C SER A 150 -13.61 -15.60 16.72
N VAL A 151 -13.48 -16.56 17.62
CA VAL A 151 -12.89 -16.37 18.95
C VAL A 151 -11.63 -17.22 19.07
N VAL A 152 -10.53 -16.61 19.51
CA VAL A 152 -9.38 -17.34 20.08
C VAL A 152 -9.75 -17.68 21.52
N SER A 153 -10.09 -18.94 21.76
CA SER A 153 -10.54 -19.44 23.06
C SER A 153 -9.48 -19.24 24.13
N SER A 154 -9.85 -18.64 25.26
CA SER A 154 -8.96 -18.43 26.40
C SER A 154 -8.57 -19.73 27.12
N ASN A 155 -9.32 -20.82 26.92
CA ASN A 155 -9.09 -22.09 27.62
C ASN A 155 -7.96 -22.92 26.99
N ASP A 156 -7.85 -22.90 25.66
CA ASP A 156 -6.97 -23.80 24.91
C ASP A 156 -6.27 -23.12 23.72
N ASN A 157 -6.43 -21.80 23.56
CA ASN A 157 -5.90 -21.00 22.46
C ASN A 157 -6.33 -21.46 21.06
N VAL A 158 -7.42 -22.20 20.92
CA VAL A 158 -7.90 -22.65 19.59
C VAL A 158 -8.93 -21.66 19.02
N ILE A 159 -8.81 -21.36 17.73
CA ILE A 159 -9.75 -20.52 16.99
C ILE A 159 -11.07 -21.28 16.80
N ARG A 160 -12.18 -20.65 17.19
CA ARG A 160 -13.54 -21.16 17.03
C ARG A 160 -14.37 -20.17 16.25
N ASP A 161 -14.98 -20.62 15.16
CA ASP A 161 -15.81 -19.80 14.28
C ASP A 161 -17.21 -19.56 14.87
N SER A 162 -17.25 -19.10 16.13
CA SER A 162 -18.47 -18.76 16.87
C SER A 162 -18.15 -17.82 18.04
N LEU A 163 -19.00 -16.80 18.23
CA LEU A 163 -18.91 -15.85 19.34
C LEU A 163 -19.46 -16.39 20.67
N LYS A 164 -19.91 -17.66 20.73
CA LYS A 164 -20.43 -18.27 21.97
C LYS A 164 -19.35 -18.65 22.99
N TYR A 165 -18.09 -18.65 22.58
CA TYR A 165 -16.96 -19.04 23.42
C TYR A 165 -16.31 -17.81 24.02
N ASP A 166 -15.77 -17.96 25.23
CA ASP A 166 -14.97 -16.91 25.86
C ASP A 166 -13.59 -16.82 25.21
N GLY A 167 -13.12 -15.59 24.97
CA GLY A 167 -11.78 -15.35 24.44
C GLY A 167 -11.64 -14.05 23.66
N THR A 168 -10.57 -13.95 22.88
CA THR A 168 -10.27 -12.76 22.08
C THR A 168 -10.99 -12.83 20.74
N ARG A 169 -11.73 -11.78 20.39
CA ARG A 169 -12.42 -11.66 19.10
C ARG A 169 -11.40 -11.40 17.99
N VAL A 170 -11.51 -12.12 16.89
CA VAL A 170 -10.66 -11.97 15.71
C VAL A 170 -11.49 -12.04 14.44
N LEU A 171 -11.29 -11.12 13.50
CA LEU A 171 -12.02 -11.09 12.23
C LEU A 171 -11.40 -12.09 11.24
N THR A 172 -11.99 -13.27 11.15
CA THR A 172 -11.55 -14.35 10.25
C THR A 172 -12.36 -14.43 8.96
N PHE A 173 -13.52 -13.78 8.93
CA PHE A 173 -14.50 -13.86 7.85
C PHE A 173 -14.90 -15.32 7.54
N ALA A 174 -14.86 -16.22 8.53
CA ALA A 174 -15.12 -17.65 8.34
C ALA A 174 -16.51 -17.93 7.74
N SER A 175 -17.55 -17.17 8.12
CA SER A 175 -18.90 -17.33 7.54
C SER A 175 -18.94 -17.08 6.02
N ILE A 176 -18.05 -16.22 5.52
CA ILE A 176 -18.01 -15.82 4.12
C ILE A 176 -17.02 -16.71 3.36
N LEU A 177 -15.78 -16.86 3.85
CA LEU A 177 -14.72 -17.54 3.12
C LEU A 177 -14.77 -19.06 3.25
N LYS A 178 -15.09 -19.59 4.45
CA LYS A 178 -15.17 -21.04 4.70
C LYS A 178 -16.57 -21.58 4.47
N PHE A 179 -17.58 -20.93 5.05
CA PHE A 179 -18.96 -21.41 5.03
C PHE A 179 -19.78 -20.85 3.86
N LYS A 180 -19.20 -19.96 3.03
CA LYS A 180 -19.80 -19.45 1.79
C LYS A 180 -21.23 -18.91 1.95
N ARG A 181 -21.50 -18.17 3.04
CA ARG A 181 -22.80 -17.53 3.23
C ARG A 181 -23.21 -16.67 2.02
N ILE A 182 -22.25 -15.89 1.51
CA ILE A 182 -22.34 -15.17 0.25
C ILE A 182 -21.16 -15.64 -0.64
N PRO A 183 -21.34 -15.84 -1.96
CA PRO A 183 -20.27 -16.28 -2.85
C PRO A 183 -19.31 -15.12 -3.19
N LEU A 184 -18.75 -14.47 -2.16
CA LEU A 184 -17.94 -13.25 -2.28
C LEU A 184 -16.77 -13.44 -3.25
N ALA A 185 -16.02 -14.54 -3.11
CA ALA A 185 -14.87 -14.84 -3.96
C ALA A 185 -15.26 -14.99 -5.44
N GLU A 186 -16.43 -15.58 -5.72
CA GLU A 186 -16.93 -15.79 -7.08
C GLU A 186 -17.41 -14.46 -7.70
N ILE A 187 -18.10 -13.64 -6.90
CA ILE A 187 -18.53 -12.27 -7.29
C ILE A 187 -17.31 -11.42 -7.63
N ILE A 188 -16.30 -11.38 -6.74
CA ILE A 188 -15.10 -10.58 -6.96
C ILE A 188 -14.35 -11.03 -8.22
N ASN A 189 -14.08 -12.34 -8.38
CA ASN A 189 -13.41 -12.85 -9.58
C ASN A 189 -14.17 -12.43 -10.84
N ARG A 190 -15.50 -12.61 -10.84
CA ARG A 190 -16.32 -12.27 -12.01
C ARG A 190 -16.26 -10.77 -12.34
N LEU A 191 -16.30 -9.90 -11.34
CA LEU A 191 -16.24 -8.45 -11.55
C LEU A 191 -14.85 -8.00 -12.00
N LEU A 192 -13.78 -8.58 -11.46
CA LEU A 192 -12.41 -8.30 -11.88
C LEU A 192 -12.16 -8.73 -13.32
N ASP A 193 -12.64 -9.92 -13.71
CA ASP A 193 -12.55 -10.42 -15.08
C ASP A 193 -13.31 -9.50 -16.05
N LEU A 194 -14.57 -9.19 -15.75
CA LEU A 194 -15.40 -8.32 -16.57
C LEU A 194 -14.81 -6.92 -16.69
N GLY A 195 -14.32 -6.36 -15.57
CA GLY A 195 -13.67 -5.06 -15.54
C GLY A 195 -12.40 -5.03 -16.38
N THR A 196 -11.57 -6.05 -16.28
CA THR A 196 -10.32 -6.17 -17.06
C THR A 196 -10.62 -6.25 -18.57
N ILE A 197 -11.63 -7.02 -18.96
CA ILE A 197 -12.07 -7.12 -20.37
C ILE A 197 -12.63 -5.77 -20.86
N ALA A 198 -13.46 -5.11 -20.05
CA ALA A 198 -14.13 -3.88 -20.45
C ALA A 198 -13.18 -2.67 -20.55
N LEU A 199 -12.19 -2.58 -19.65
CA LEU A 199 -11.24 -1.47 -19.59
C LEU A 199 -9.93 -1.74 -20.34
N GLY A 200 -9.70 -2.98 -20.80
CA GLY A 200 -8.50 -3.37 -21.54
C GLY A 200 -7.19 -3.31 -20.73
N CYS A 201 -7.30 -3.18 -19.42
CA CYS A 201 -6.19 -3.13 -18.48
C CYS A 201 -6.63 -3.73 -17.14
N PRO A 202 -5.68 -4.08 -16.25
CA PRO A 202 -5.99 -4.52 -14.90
C PRO A 202 -6.80 -3.47 -14.14
N VAL A 203 -7.62 -3.89 -13.17
CA VAL A 203 -8.63 -3.05 -12.53
C VAL A 203 -8.65 -3.24 -11.03
N GLU A 204 -9.01 -2.18 -10.33
CA GLU A 204 -9.35 -2.19 -8.91
C GLU A 204 -10.84 -1.88 -8.77
N ILE A 205 -11.53 -2.63 -7.90
CA ILE A 205 -12.92 -2.41 -7.52
C ILE A 205 -13.03 -2.13 -6.03
N GLU A 206 -13.93 -1.23 -5.67
CA GLU A 206 -14.34 -0.96 -4.29
C GLU A 206 -15.78 -1.42 -4.10
N PHE A 207 -16.06 -2.09 -2.98
CA PHE A 207 -17.38 -2.67 -2.72
C PHE A 207 -17.76 -2.61 -1.24
N ALA A 208 -19.05 -2.72 -0.98
CA ALA A 208 -19.63 -2.88 0.35
C ALA A 208 -20.61 -4.07 0.36
N VAL A 209 -20.76 -4.71 1.53
CA VAL A 209 -21.66 -5.85 1.71
C VAL A 209 -22.52 -5.65 2.95
N ASN A 210 -23.82 -5.85 2.76
CA ASN A 210 -24.83 -5.85 3.81
C ASN A 210 -25.35 -7.28 3.99
N LEU A 211 -25.10 -7.88 5.14
CA LEU A 211 -25.64 -9.19 5.49
C LEU A 211 -26.90 -9.01 6.34
N SER A 212 -27.93 -9.82 6.08
CA SER A 212 -29.22 -9.75 6.79
C SER A 212 -29.45 -11.00 7.63
N ASP A 213 -29.84 -10.85 8.90
CA ASP A 213 -30.34 -11.97 9.70
C ASP A 213 -31.74 -12.42 9.28
N ASN A 214 -32.50 -11.54 8.64
CA ASN A 214 -33.82 -11.87 8.14
C ASN A 214 -33.67 -12.68 6.83
N LYS A 215 -34.13 -13.93 6.85
CA LYS A 215 -34.09 -14.85 5.71
C LYS A 215 -34.89 -14.36 4.50
N ASP A 216 -35.84 -13.44 4.70
CA ASP A 216 -36.64 -12.85 3.63
C ASP A 216 -35.93 -11.68 2.93
N ILE A 217 -34.87 -11.14 3.55
CA ILE A 217 -34.06 -10.07 2.99
C ILE A 217 -32.74 -10.68 2.49
N PRO A 218 -32.45 -10.61 1.18
CA PRO A 218 -31.21 -11.17 0.65
C PRO A 218 -30.00 -10.39 1.16
N ASP A 219 -28.87 -11.09 1.29
CA ASP A 219 -27.58 -10.45 1.49
C ASP A 219 -27.24 -9.62 0.22
N GLU A 220 -26.72 -8.41 0.39
CA GLU A 220 -26.46 -7.46 -0.70
C GLU A 220 -24.96 -7.25 -0.93
N PHE A 221 -24.53 -7.32 -2.19
CA PHE A 221 -23.20 -6.89 -2.62
C PHE A 221 -23.35 -5.62 -3.46
N CYS A 222 -22.71 -4.54 -3.04
CA CYS A 222 -22.77 -3.25 -3.71
C CYS A 222 -21.40 -2.90 -4.29
N LEU A 223 -21.30 -2.84 -5.61
CA LEU A 223 -20.12 -2.29 -6.30
C LEU A 223 -20.18 -0.76 -6.21
N LEU A 224 -19.16 -0.15 -5.61
CA LEU A 224 -19.09 1.30 -5.38
C LEU A 224 -18.30 2.00 -6.48
N GLN A 225 -17.13 1.46 -6.80
CA GLN A 225 -16.23 2.04 -7.79
C GLN A 225 -15.48 0.94 -8.55
N ILE A 226 -15.15 1.24 -9.81
CA ILE A 226 -14.14 0.52 -10.58
C ILE A 226 -13.17 1.55 -11.15
N LYS A 227 -11.87 1.27 -11.08
CA LYS A 227 -10.83 2.11 -11.69
C LYS A 227 -9.77 1.25 -12.38
N PRO A 228 -9.17 1.74 -13.48
CA PRO A 228 -8.02 1.08 -14.09
C PRO A 228 -6.82 1.10 -13.13
N MET A 229 -6.04 0.03 -13.14
CA MET A 229 -4.76 -0.06 -12.47
C MET A 229 -3.66 0.16 -13.50
N VAL A 230 -2.68 1.00 -13.13
CA VAL A 230 -1.46 1.16 -13.91
C VAL A 230 -0.52 0.02 -13.54
N ILE A 231 -0.50 -1.02 -14.36
CA ILE A 231 0.65 -1.92 -14.42
C ILE A 231 1.54 -1.32 -15.49
N GLY A 232 2.77 -0.93 -15.14
CA GLY A 232 3.63 -0.34 -16.15
C GLY A 232 3.80 -1.27 -17.34
N GLY A 233 3.86 -0.62 -18.50
CA GLY A 233 3.72 -1.28 -19.78
C GLY A 233 5.01 -1.95 -20.19
N MET A 234 4.89 -3.20 -20.63
CA MET A 234 5.49 -3.75 -21.86
C MET A 234 6.64 -2.91 -22.46
N GLN A 235 7.75 -2.78 -21.76
CA GLN A 235 9.09 -2.59 -22.34
C GLN A 235 10.04 -3.66 -21.78
N THR A 236 9.53 -4.87 -21.59
CA THR A 236 10.35 -6.07 -21.44
C THR A 236 10.77 -6.55 -22.83
N THR A 237 11.88 -6.01 -23.33
CA THR A 237 12.80 -6.53 -24.38
C THR A 237 13.62 -5.32 -24.80
N ASP A 238 14.79 -5.00 -24.23
CA ASP A 238 16.06 -5.56 -24.74
C ASP A 238 17.29 -5.24 -23.86
N LEU A 239 17.14 -4.78 -22.60
CA LEU A 239 18.29 -4.40 -21.76
C LEU A 239 18.64 -5.45 -20.69
N LEU A 240 18.56 -6.74 -21.02
CA LEU A 240 19.17 -7.81 -20.21
C LEU A 240 20.67 -7.90 -20.52
N THR A 241 21.42 -6.86 -20.17
CA THR A 241 22.86 -7.04 -19.95
C THR A 241 23.03 -7.70 -18.58
N GLU A 242 23.82 -8.77 -18.50
CA GLU A 242 24.27 -9.30 -17.21
C GLU A 242 25.10 -8.19 -16.54
N GLU A 243 24.58 -7.66 -15.43
CA GLU A 243 25.29 -6.66 -14.63
C GLU A 243 26.13 -7.39 -13.59
N SER A 244 27.39 -6.99 -13.45
CA SER A 244 28.29 -7.55 -12.45
C SER A 244 27.73 -7.30 -11.04
N PRO A 245 27.81 -8.27 -10.10
CA PRO A 245 27.34 -8.08 -8.73
C PRO A 245 27.92 -6.86 -8.02
N GLU A 246 29.15 -6.47 -8.38
CA GLU A 246 29.87 -5.33 -7.84
C GLU A 246 29.24 -3.97 -8.23
N ASP A 247 28.50 -3.93 -9.34
CA ASP A 247 27.82 -2.72 -9.83
C ASP A 247 26.44 -2.52 -9.21
N ILE A 248 25.94 -3.52 -8.48
CA ILE A 248 24.60 -3.49 -7.88
C ILE A 248 24.66 -2.72 -6.57
N LEU A 249 23.83 -1.68 -6.45
CA LEU A 249 23.60 -0.96 -5.20
C LEU A 249 22.51 -1.62 -4.38
N CYS A 250 21.40 -1.98 -5.03
CA CYS A 250 20.25 -2.58 -4.38
C CYS A 250 19.52 -3.54 -5.32
N LYS A 251 19.12 -4.70 -4.81
CA LYS A 251 18.30 -5.71 -5.52
C LYS A 251 17.13 -6.14 -4.67
N SER A 252 15.96 -6.32 -5.26
CA SER A 252 14.83 -6.95 -4.57
C SER A 252 14.04 -7.85 -5.52
N ASP A 253 13.54 -8.96 -4.99
CA ASP A 253 12.59 -9.85 -5.66
C ASP A 253 11.14 -9.53 -5.21
N LEU A 254 10.96 -8.34 -4.62
CA LEU A 254 9.73 -7.87 -4.00
C LEU A 254 9.56 -6.37 -4.27
N VAL A 255 9.22 -6.01 -5.51
CA VAL A 255 9.09 -4.60 -5.96
C VAL A 255 7.73 -4.22 -6.52
N LEU A 256 7.45 -2.91 -6.52
CA LEU A 256 6.34 -2.25 -7.21
C LEU A 256 6.84 -1.15 -8.12
N GLY A 257 5.97 -0.79 -9.06
CA GLY A 257 6.32 0.00 -10.21
C GLY A 257 6.79 -0.92 -11.33
N ASP A 258 7.17 -0.30 -12.43
CA ASP A 258 7.71 -0.98 -13.59
C ASP A 258 8.41 0.06 -14.48
N GLY A 259 9.42 -0.36 -15.23
CA GLY A 259 10.17 0.48 -16.15
C GLY A 259 11.58 0.86 -15.67
N ILE A 260 12.15 1.86 -16.35
CA ILE A 260 13.54 2.32 -16.14
C ILE A 260 13.52 3.79 -15.67
N ASN A 261 14.26 4.10 -14.61
CA ASN A 261 14.48 5.46 -14.13
C ASN A 261 15.98 5.79 -14.09
N GLN A 262 16.36 6.88 -14.77
CA GLN A 262 17.73 7.39 -14.89
C GLN A 262 17.85 8.88 -14.46
N GLN A 263 16.92 9.37 -13.64
CA GLN A 263 16.87 10.79 -13.25
C GLN A 263 17.43 11.06 -11.84
N ILE A 264 17.66 10.00 -11.05
CA ILE A 264 17.94 10.13 -9.61
C ILE A 264 19.43 10.35 -9.38
N GLN A 265 19.80 11.54 -8.88
CA GLN A 265 21.18 11.87 -8.49
C GLN A 265 21.36 12.03 -6.98
N HIS A 266 20.29 11.90 -6.21
CA HIS A 266 20.33 12.09 -4.76
C HIS A 266 19.85 10.82 -4.05
N ILE A 267 20.51 10.47 -2.95
CA ILE A 267 20.11 9.37 -2.08
C ILE A 267 19.95 9.92 -0.67
N ILE A 268 18.79 9.71 -0.08
CA ILE A 268 18.56 9.90 1.35
C ILE A 268 18.43 8.52 1.97
N TYR A 269 19.25 8.21 2.97
CA TYR A 269 19.08 6.97 3.72
C TYR A 269 19.17 7.20 5.22
N VAL A 270 18.41 6.39 5.97
CA VAL A 270 18.53 6.30 7.42
C VAL A 270 19.78 5.49 7.75
N ASP A 271 20.72 6.10 8.47
CA ASP A 271 21.96 5.42 8.87
C ASP A 271 21.64 4.28 9.85
N PRO A 272 21.90 3.01 9.50
CA PRO A 272 21.56 1.85 10.33
C PRO A 272 22.16 1.92 11.74
N ASP A 273 23.35 2.52 11.88
CA ASP A 273 24.05 2.60 13.17
C ASP A 273 23.41 3.65 14.11
N SER A 274 22.72 4.63 13.55
CA SER A 274 22.03 5.70 14.28
C SER A 274 20.55 5.43 14.53
N PHE A 275 20.03 4.33 13.97
CA PHE A 275 18.60 4.08 13.95
C PHE A 275 18.06 3.64 15.32
N ASP A 276 17.10 4.40 15.82
CA ASP A 276 16.30 4.04 16.98
C ASP A 276 14.80 4.07 16.62
N ARG A 277 14.11 2.98 16.90
CA ARG A 277 12.65 2.84 16.68
C ARG A 277 11.84 3.87 17.47
N SER A 278 12.36 4.36 18.59
CA SER A 278 11.70 5.42 19.37
C SER A 278 11.76 6.80 18.68
N LYS A 279 12.64 6.95 17.70
CA LYS A 279 12.98 8.19 17.01
C LYS A 279 12.37 8.31 15.61
N THR A 280 11.49 7.39 15.22
CA THR A 280 10.89 7.37 13.87
C THR A 280 10.13 8.66 13.51
N ARG A 281 9.55 9.36 14.48
CA ARG A 281 8.93 10.68 14.25
C ARG A 281 9.95 11.78 13.94
N GLU A 282 11.07 11.80 14.68
CA GLU A 282 12.17 12.75 14.44
C GLU A 282 12.78 12.51 13.05
N ILE A 283 12.94 11.25 12.65
CA ILE A 283 13.37 10.86 11.30
C ILE A 283 12.42 11.42 10.22
N ALA A 284 11.10 11.30 10.42
CA ALA A 284 10.12 11.84 9.47
C ALA A 284 10.22 13.37 9.31
N GLU A 285 10.51 14.10 10.39
CA GLU A 285 10.74 15.55 10.36
C GLU A 285 12.04 15.91 9.62
N GLU A 286 13.13 15.17 9.85
CA GLU A 286 14.39 15.37 9.12
C GLU A 286 14.21 15.13 7.61
N ILE A 287 13.43 14.10 7.22
CA ILE A 287 13.10 13.84 5.82
C ILE A 287 12.32 15.01 5.22
N GLU A 288 11.37 15.60 5.95
CA GLU A 288 10.63 16.76 5.47
C GLU A 288 11.55 17.94 5.12
N VAL A 289 12.55 18.18 5.96
CA VAL A 289 13.54 19.25 5.75
C VAL A 289 14.36 18.99 4.50
N LEU A 290 14.90 17.76 4.34
CA LEU A 290 15.69 17.40 3.17
C LEU A 290 14.85 17.39 1.88
N ASN A 291 13.64 16.86 1.91
CA ASN A 291 12.72 16.84 0.77
C ASN A 291 12.40 18.26 0.27
N LYS A 292 12.16 19.20 1.19
CA LYS A 292 11.95 20.62 0.85
C LYS A 292 13.21 21.26 0.26
N LYS A 293 14.39 20.91 0.78
CA LYS A 293 15.67 21.45 0.32
C LYS A 293 16.02 20.99 -1.09
N LEU A 294 15.79 19.71 -1.41
CA LEU A 294 16.01 19.16 -2.74
C LEU A 294 15.02 19.73 -3.76
N GLY A 295 13.75 19.87 -3.38
CA GLY A 295 12.71 20.33 -4.31
C GLY A 295 12.47 19.34 -5.46
N LYS A 296 11.68 19.76 -6.45
CA LYS A 296 11.25 18.89 -7.55
C LYS A 296 12.35 18.60 -8.57
N ASP A 297 13.25 19.55 -8.75
CA ASP A 297 14.34 19.45 -9.74
C ASP A 297 15.41 18.43 -9.33
N ASN A 298 15.41 18.00 -8.07
CA ASN A 298 16.38 17.05 -7.53
C ASN A 298 15.66 15.81 -6.96
N PRO A 299 15.08 14.95 -7.82
CA PRO A 299 14.46 13.72 -7.37
C PRO A 299 15.48 12.80 -6.70
N TYR A 300 15.03 12.07 -5.68
CA TYR A 300 15.90 11.24 -4.86
C TYR A 300 15.37 9.81 -4.67
N MET A 301 16.30 8.93 -4.29
CA MET A 301 15.99 7.61 -3.74
C MET A 301 15.98 7.70 -2.21
N LEU A 302 14.94 7.16 -1.58
CA LEU A 302 14.81 7.07 -0.13
C LEU A 302 15.03 5.63 0.33
N ILE A 303 15.92 5.40 1.30
CA ILE A 303 16.17 4.08 1.89
C ILE A 303 15.99 4.14 3.40
N GLY A 304 15.26 3.21 4.00
CA GLY A 304 15.18 3.15 5.45
C GLY A 304 14.41 1.98 6.03
N PRO A 305 14.42 1.86 7.36
CA PRO A 305 13.90 0.70 8.07
C PRO A 305 12.38 0.70 8.24
N GLY A 306 11.77 -0.47 8.09
CA GLY A 306 10.35 -0.69 8.32
C GLY A 306 9.46 -0.07 7.24
N ARG A 307 8.18 0.13 7.58
CA ARG A 307 7.17 0.69 6.68
C ARG A 307 7.28 2.20 6.54
N TRP A 308 7.24 2.73 5.32
CA TRP A 308 7.04 4.16 5.10
C TRP A 308 5.54 4.49 5.16
N GLY A 309 5.18 5.55 5.90
CA GLY A 309 3.81 6.06 5.96
C GLY A 309 2.84 5.24 6.79
N SER A 310 3.34 4.50 7.78
CA SER A 310 2.49 3.86 8.78
C SER A 310 2.05 4.84 9.87
N SER A 311 0.77 4.82 10.25
CA SER A 311 0.27 5.55 11.43
C SER A 311 0.81 5.00 12.75
N ASP A 312 1.37 3.79 12.77
CA ASP A 312 2.04 3.19 13.92
C ASP A 312 3.57 3.39 13.83
N PRO A 313 4.17 4.25 14.68
CA PRO A 313 5.61 4.51 14.69
C PRO A 313 6.46 3.28 15.03
N TRP A 314 5.86 2.22 15.58
CA TRP A 314 6.54 0.96 15.87
C TRP A 314 6.58 0.01 14.67
N LEU A 315 5.88 0.29 13.58
CA LEU A 315 5.91 -0.50 12.35
C LEU A 315 6.79 0.12 11.26
N GLY A 316 7.21 1.37 11.44
CA GLY A 316 8.15 2.04 10.55
C GLY A 316 8.18 3.56 10.75
N VAL A 317 8.54 4.30 9.70
CA VAL A 317 8.68 5.75 9.75
C VAL A 317 7.37 6.42 9.31
N PRO A 318 6.69 7.18 10.19
CA PRO A 318 5.36 7.74 9.95
C PRO A 318 5.39 9.00 9.07
N VAL A 319 5.94 8.89 7.86
CA VAL A 319 5.94 9.99 6.88
C VAL A 319 4.56 10.17 6.24
N ASN A 320 4.12 11.40 6.04
CA ASN A 320 3.03 11.67 5.11
C ASN A 320 3.56 11.90 3.69
N TRP A 321 2.68 11.90 2.69
CA TRP A 321 3.07 12.04 1.30
C TRP A 321 3.84 13.33 1.00
N ARG A 322 3.41 14.46 1.58
CA ARG A 322 4.07 15.77 1.44
C ARG A 322 5.54 15.72 1.86
N GLN A 323 5.87 14.90 2.85
CA GLN A 323 7.24 14.79 3.36
C GLN A 323 8.17 14.04 2.40
N ILE A 324 7.65 13.25 1.46
CA ILE A 324 8.45 12.47 0.52
C ILE A 324 8.08 12.70 -0.95
N ALA A 325 7.42 13.83 -1.25
CA ALA A 325 6.82 14.09 -2.57
C ALA A 325 7.80 14.10 -3.74
N ASN A 326 9.10 14.32 -3.50
CA ASN A 326 10.15 14.32 -4.53
C ASN A 326 10.92 12.98 -4.60
N ALA A 327 10.55 11.98 -3.79
CA ALA A 327 11.10 10.64 -3.92
C ALA A 327 10.62 9.99 -5.22
N LYS A 328 11.52 9.33 -5.95
CA LYS A 328 11.20 8.54 -7.15
C LYS A 328 11.47 7.05 -6.98
N VAL A 329 12.23 6.69 -5.95
CA VAL A 329 12.41 5.32 -5.48
C VAL A 329 12.36 5.31 -3.97
N ILE A 330 11.66 4.33 -3.40
CA ILE A 330 11.59 4.08 -1.97
C ILE A 330 12.02 2.64 -1.72
N VAL A 331 12.96 2.45 -0.81
CA VAL A 331 13.47 1.15 -0.38
C VAL A 331 13.14 0.96 1.10
N GLU A 332 12.22 0.04 1.37
CA GLU A 332 11.91 -0.44 2.72
C GLU A 332 12.83 -1.58 3.09
N VAL A 333 13.50 -1.44 4.22
CA VAL A 333 14.43 -2.45 4.72
C VAL A 333 13.89 -3.06 6.00
N GLY A 334 13.77 -4.38 6.06
CA GLY A 334 13.54 -5.08 7.31
C GLY A 334 14.77 -4.96 8.22
N MET A 335 14.62 -4.38 9.40
CA MET A 335 15.69 -4.22 10.40
C MET A 335 15.13 -4.49 11.80
N ASP A 336 15.93 -5.10 12.70
CA ASP A 336 15.51 -5.43 14.06
C ASP A 336 14.20 -6.25 14.17
N LYS A 337 13.17 -5.69 14.83
CA LYS A 337 11.81 -6.24 14.95
C LYS A 337 10.85 -5.62 13.94
N LEU A 338 11.35 -4.75 13.04
CA LEU A 338 10.61 -4.21 11.92
C LEU A 338 10.80 -5.16 10.74
N ASN A 339 9.79 -5.95 10.43
CA ASN A 339 9.66 -6.48 9.09
C ASN A 339 8.57 -5.65 8.41
N PRO A 340 8.86 -5.04 7.25
CA PRO A 340 7.80 -4.49 6.43
C PRO A 340 6.94 -5.67 5.97
N ASP A 341 5.84 -5.93 6.67
CA ASP A 341 4.71 -6.53 5.99
C ASP A 341 4.30 -5.49 4.94
N PRO A 342 3.92 -5.85 3.71
CA PRO A 342 3.55 -4.79 2.79
C PRO A 342 2.18 -4.16 3.16
N SER A 343 2.06 -2.82 3.10
CA SER A 343 0.80 -2.10 3.38
C SER A 343 0.05 -1.82 2.08
N PHE A 344 -0.82 -2.73 1.69
CA PHE A 344 -1.44 -2.75 0.36
C PHE A 344 -2.72 -1.92 0.19
N GLY A 345 -3.28 -1.38 1.28
CA GLY A 345 -4.58 -0.68 1.24
C GLY A 345 -4.49 0.85 1.32
N SER A 346 -3.33 1.42 1.65
CA SER A 346 -3.26 2.84 2.03
C SER A 346 -3.31 3.80 0.83
N HIS A 347 -3.79 5.03 1.05
CA HIS A 347 -3.61 6.17 0.13
C HIS A 347 -2.14 6.32 -0.31
N PHE A 348 -1.20 6.01 0.58
CA PHE A 348 0.23 5.95 0.28
C PHE A 348 0.56 4.97 -0.88
N PHE A 349 -0.05 3.79 -0.90
CA PHE A 349 0.14 2.79 -1.95
C PHE A 349 -0.46 3.21 -3.30
N GLN A 350 -1.63 3.84 -3.28
CA GLN A 350 -2.25 4.41 -4.48
C GLN A 350 -1.39 5.54 -5.07
N ASN A 351 -0.72 6.33 -4.23
CA ASN A 351 0.19 7.39 -4.66
C ASN A 351 1.47 6.82 -5.27
N VAL A 352 2.08 5.80 -4.66
CA VAL A 352 3.28 5.13 -5.17
C VAL A 352 3.04 4.59 -6.57
N THR A 353 1.90 3.93 -6.80
CA THR A 353 1.53 3.36 -8.11
C THR A 353 1.18 4.44 -9.13
N SER A 354 0.39 5.46 -8.74
CA SER A 354 -0.07 6.51 -9.64
C SER A 354 1.06 7.44 -10.11
N LEU A 355 2.08 7.66 -9.27
CA LEU A 355 3.23 8.54 -9.56
C LEU A 355 4.46 7.78 -10.05
N GLN A 356 4.30 6.50 -10.38
CA GLN A 356 5.35 5.62 -10.92
C GLN A 356 6.62 5.61 -10.05
N ILE A 357 6.44 5.63 -8.72
CA ILE A 357 7.56 5.49 -7.79
C ILE A 357 7.97 4.02 -7.76
N GLY A 358 9.27 3.78 -7.91
CA GLY A 358 9.83 2.46 -7.68
C GLY A 358 9.79 2.10 -6.21
N TYR A 359 9.07 1.05 -5.83
CA TYR A 359 8.99 0.61 -4.44
C TYR A 359 9.73 -0.70 -4.28
N PHE A 360 10.72 -0.75 -3.39
CA PHE A 360 11.52 -1.93 -3.13
C PHE A 360 11.30 -2.36 -1.69
N THR A 361 10.88 -3.61 -1.48
CA THR A 361 10.80 -4.19 -0.14
C THR A 361 11.91 -5.20 0.03
N ILE A 362 12.72 -5.06 1.07
CA ILE A 362 13.86 -5.94 1.34
C ILE A 362 13.66 -6.57 2.71
N SER A 363 13.67 -7.91 2.74
CA SER A 363 13.46 -8.66 3.98
C SER A 363 14.63 -8.47 4.95
N LYS A 364 14.39 -8.64 6.25
CA LYS A 364 15.45 -8.59 7.25
C LYS A 364 16.57 -9.62 6.99
N ARG A 365 16.25 -10.76 6.39
CA ARG A 365 17.27 -11.79 6.14
C ARG A 365 18.19 -11.44 4.99
N ASP A 366 17.71 -10.59 4.08
CA ASP A 366 18.39 -10.33 2.83
C ASP A 366 19.01 -8.93 2.77
N HIS A 367 18.71 -8.02 3.71
CA HIS A 367 19.16 -6.63 3.58
C HIS A 367 20.67 -6.42 3.52
N GLU A 368 21.47 -7.25 4.20
CA GLU A 368 22.93 -7.17 4.14
C GLU A 368 23.48 -7.63 2.79
N LYS A 369 22.76 -8.53 2.12
CA LYS A 369 23.11 -9.08 0.81
C LYS A 369 22.60 -8.22 -0.33
N ASN A 370 21.42 -7.64 -0.15
CA ASN A 370 20.63 -7.01 -1.19
C ASN A 370 20.77 -5.49 -1.22
N VAL A 371 21.43 -4.88 -0.23
CA VAL A 371 21.79 -3.46 -0.21
C VAL A 371 23.28 -3.34 0.11
N ASP A 372 24.04 -2.62 -0.71
CA ASP A 372 25.46 -2.37 -0.47
C ASP A 372 25.66 -1.22 0.53
N TRP A 373 25.51 -1.54 1.81
CA TRP A 373 25.72 -0.61 2.93
C TRP A 373 27.15 -0.09 3.01
N ASN A 374 28.13 -0.89 2.59
CA ASN A 374 29.53 -0.48 2.58
C ASN A 374 29.77 0.62 1.56
N TRP A 375 29.15 0.52 0.37
CA TRP A 375 29.21 1.58 -0.63
C TRP A 375 28.55 2.86 -0.13
N LEU A 376 27.37 2.76 0.50
CA LEU A 376 26.67 3.92 1.07
C LEU A 376 27.50 4.60 2.17
N ALA A 377 28.05 3.82 3.11
CA ALA A 377 28.81 4.34 4.25
C ALA A 377 30.16 4.96 3.87
N ASN A 378 30.79 4.49 2.77
CA ASN A 378 32.07 5.02 2.30
C ASN A 378 31.92 6.19 1.29
N PHE A 379 30.70 6.50 0.85
CA PHE A 379 30.46 7.61 -0.05
C PHE A 379 30.58 8.94 0.69
N THR A 380 31.17 9.95 0.06
CA THR A 380 31.25 11.28 0.66
C THR A 380 29.86 11.91 0.71
N GLU A 381 29.30 12.06 1.91
CA GLU A 381 28.00 12.68 2.12
C GLU A 381 28.03 14.18 1.83
N LYS A 382 26.96 14.67 1.20
CA LYS A 382 26.72 16.10 0.99
C LYS A 382 26.30 16.76 2.29
N GLU A 383 25.50 16.05 3.07
CA GLU A 383 24.94 16.52 4.33
C GLU A 383 24.56 15.33 5.21
N GLN A 384 24.78 15.49 6.52
CA GLN A 384 24.42 14.51 7.54
C GLN A 384 23.54 15.20 8.60
N THR A 385 22.41 14.60 8.93
CA THR A 385 21.55 15.01 10.05
C THR A 385 21.75 14.07 11.24
N THR A 386 20.87 14.08 12.24
CA THR A 386 20.99 13.18 13.39
C THR A 386 20.86 11.71 12.98
N HIS A 387 19.94 11.42 12.04
CA HIS A 387 19.60 10.05 11.65
C HIS A 387 19.73 9.78 10.14
N LEU A 388 19.89 10.80 9.30
CA LEU A 388 19.91 10.67 7.85
C LEU A 388 21.25 11.09 7.27
N ARG A 389 21.58 10.48 6.14
CA ARG A 389 22.66 10.91 5.27
C ARG A 389 22.11 11.22 3.88
N LEU A 390 22.49 12.38 3.34
CA LEU A 390 22.19 12.81 2.00
C LEU A 390 23.44 12.68 1.13
N LEU A 391 23.36 11.87 0.09
CA LEU A 391 24.40 11.69 -0.92
C LEU A 391 24.00 12.41 -2.20
N GLU A 392 24.97 13.04 -2.87
CA GLU A 392 24.84 13.62 -4.20
C GLU A 392 25.79 12.91 -5.16
N LEU A 393 25.23 12.34 -6.21
CA LEU A 393 25.93 11.53 -7.19
C LEU A 393 26.29 12.39 -8.40
N LYS A 394 27.49 12.17 -8.95
CA LYS A 394 27.92 12.85 -10.19
C LYS A 394 27.12 12.43 -11.43
N HIS A 395 26.60 11.20 -11.41
CA HIS A 395 25.81 10.62 -12.48
C HIS A 395 24.55 10.01 -11.85
N PRO A 396 23.43 9.96 -12.60
CA PRO A 396 22.21 9.39 -12.06
C PRO A 396 22.34 7.88 -11.84
N LEU A 397 21.54 7.37 -10.90
CA LEU A 397 21.32 5.94 -10.71
C LEU A 397 20.60 5.35 -11.92
N PHE A 398 20.89 4.09 -12.21
CA PHE A 398 20.09 3.29 -13.12
C PHE A 398 19.18 2.38 -12.30
N VAL A 399 17.88 2.64 -12.34
CA VAL A 399 16.86 1.86 -11.66
C VAL A 399 16.06 1.12 -12.72
N ARG A 400 15.93 -0.20 -12.56
CA ARG A 400 15.13 -1.07 -13.43
C ARG A 400 14.18 -1.89 -12.58
N ILE A 401 12.91 -1.87 -12.95
CA ILE A 401 11.85 -2.59 -12.24
C ILE A 401 11.09 -3.40 -13.28
N ASP A 402 10.99 -4.70 -13.04
CA ASP A 402 10.11 -5.63 -13.77
C ASP A 402 8.97 -6.00 -12.81
N GLY A 403 7.89 -5.22 -12.87
CA GLY A 403 6.70 -5.43 -12.03
C GLY A 403 5.98 -6.75 -12.32
N SER A 404 6.20 -7.30 -13.53
CA SER A 404 5.63 -8.58 -13.96
C SER A 404 6.27 -9.78 -13.26
N LYS A 405 7.56 -9.69 -12.96
CA LYS A 405 8.28 -10.69 -12.16
C LYS A 405 8.35 -10.32 -10.69
N GLY A 406 8.22 -9.02 -10.38
CA GLY A 406 8.52 -8.47 -9.06
C GLY A 406 10.00 -8.34 -8.80
N GLU A 407 10.82 -8.28 -9.84
CA GLU A 407 12.27 -8.12 -9.73
C GLU A 407 12.64 -6.66 -9.96
N GLY A 408 13.45 -6.09 -9.07
CA GLY A 408 14.01 -4.76 -9.24
C GLY A 408 15.50 -4.73 -8.99
N LEU A 409 16.18 -3.86 -9.74
CA LEU A 409 17.61 -3.67 -9.70
C LEU A 409 17.95 -2.18 -9.72
N ILE A 410 18.82 -1.76 -8.81
CA ILE A 410 19.38 -0.42 -8.74
C ILE A 410 20.89 -0.56 -8.87
N LEU A 411 21.46 0.05 -9.90
CA LEU A 411 22.90 0.03 -10.15
C LEU A 411 23.55 1.30 -9.60
N LYS A 412 24.81 1.14 -9.17
CA LYS A 412 25.70 2.25 -8.85
C LYS A 412 25.86 3.17 -10.06
N PRO A 413 26.06 4.48 -9.85
CA PRO A 413 26.20 5.44 -10.94
C PRO A 413 27.45 5.13 -11.76
N LYS A 414 27.26 4.85 -13.05
CA LYS A 414 28.36 4.67 -14.02
C LYS A 414 28.50 5.96 -14.85
N PRO A 415 29.73 6.36 -15.22
CA PRO A 415 29.89 7.41 -16.22
C PRO A 415 29.21 6.98 -17.53
N PRO A 416 28.58 7.91 -18.26
CA PRO A 416 27.94 7.57 -19.53
C PRO A 416 28.98 6.93 -20.45
N LYS A 417 28.65 5.78 -21.05
CA LYS A 417 29.48 5.20 -22.12
C LYS A 417 29.57 6.26 -23.22
N GLN A 418 30.78 6.69 -23.56
CA GLN A 418 31.00 7.47 -24.78
C GLN A 418 30.53 6.58 -25.94
N GLU A 419 29.43 6.94 -26.59
CA GLU A 419 29.13 6.40 -27.89
C GLU A 419 30.29 6.82 -28.80
N GLN A 420 31.12 5.85 -29.17
CA GLN A 420 32.09 6.04 -30.23
C GLN A 420 31.24 6.24 -31.50
N MET A 421 31.11 7.50 -31.90
CA MET A 421 30.47 7.86 -33.16
C MET A 421 31.34 7.25 -34.26
N ASP A 422 30.92 6.11 -34.78
CA ASP A 422 31.57 5.46 -35.91
C ASP A 422 31.26 6.30 -37.15
N GLU A 423 32.22 7.09 -37.61
CA GLU A 423 32.05 7.99 -38.78
C GLU A 423 31.65 7.21 -40.05
N GLU A 424 31.82 5.88 -40.09
CA GLU A 424 31.38 5.02 -41.20
C GLU A 424 29.85 4.78 -41.24
N LEU A 425 29.10 5.07 -40.16
CA LEU A 425 27.64 4.93 -40.09
C LEU A 425 26.88 6.27 -40.19
N SER A 426 27.59 7.39 -40.33
CA SER A 426 26.97 8.66 -40.67
C SER A 426 26.45 8.59 -42.11
N SER A 427 25.12 8.61 -42.29
CA SER A 427 24.53 8.85 -43.61
C SER A 427 24.94 10.25 -44.07
N GLY A 428 26.04 10.33 -44.81
CA GLY A 428 26.50 11.56 -45.43
C GLY A 428 25.35 12.22 -46.18
N ILE A 429 25.09 13.48 -45.85
CA ILE A 429 24.38 14.41 -46.73
C ILE A 429 25.35 14.83 -47.82
#